data_AF-A0A164W1D6-F1
#
_entry.id   AF-A0A164W1D6-F1
#
_cell.length_a   1.000
_cell.length_b   1.000
_cell.length_c   1.000
_cell.angle_alpha   90.00
_cell.angle_beta   90.00
_cell.angle_gamma   90.00
#
_symmetry.space_group_name_H-M   'P 1'
#
loop_
_entity.id
_entity.type
_entity.pdbx_description
1 polymer ?
#
loop_
_entity_poly.entity_id
_entity_poly.type
_entity_poly.pdbx_seq_one_letter_code
_entity_poly.pdbx_strand_id
1 'polypeptide(L)' 'MASKSSTISSSNSTWTPKQNKLFEKALAKFDKDTPDRWHNIAKAVGGKSAEEVKRHYEKLIEDVKSIESGTIPFPKYR' A
#
# COMPACT_ATOMS: atom_id res chain seq x y z
N MET A 1 -12.37 37.71 -10.50
CA MET A 1 -10.95 37.29 -10.58
C MET A 1 -10.58 36.84 -9.18
N ALA A 2 -10.16 35.62 -8.84
CA ALA A 2 -9.43 34.58 -9.55
C ALA A 2 -9.96 33.18 -9.21
N SER A 3 -9.66 32.25 -10.12
CA SER A 3 -10.17 30.89 -10.21
C SER A 3 -9.27 29.87 -9.49
N LYS A 4 -9.92 28.78 -9.05
CA LYS A 4 -9.38 27.41 -8.97
C LYS A 4 -8.15 27.21 -8.07
N SER A 5 -8.40 27.03 -6.77
CA SER A 5 -7.59 26.09 -6.00
C SER A 5 -8.02 24.68 -6.41
N SER A 6 -7.37 24.16 -7.44
CA SER A 6 -7.37 22.72 -7.73
C SER A 6 -6.63 22.06 -6.56
N THR A 7 -7.32 21.82 -5.45
CA THR A 7 -6.88 20.78 -4.53
C THR A 7 -6.91 19.50 -5.36
N ILE A 8 -5.73 19.11 -5.85
CA ILE A 8 -5.45 17.75 -6.28
C ILE A 8 -6.08 16.90 -5.19
N SER A 9 -7.22 16.31 -5.52
CA SER A 9 -7.74 15.16 -4.82
C SER A 9 -6.70 14.10 -5.09
N SER A 10 -5.63 14.13 -4.28
CA SER A 10 -4.79 12.99 -4.03
C SER A 10 -5.80 11.91 -3.71
N SER A 11 -6.00 11.04 -4.70
CA SER A 11 -6.81 9.86 -4.59
C SER A 11 -6.18 9.05 -3.46
N ASN A 12 -6.57 9.38 -2.22
CA ASN A 12 -6.47 8.49 -1.09
C ASN A 12 -7.43 7.37 -1.44
N SER A 13 -6.99 6.52 -2.35
CA SER A 13 -7.73 5.38 -2.81
C SER A 13 -7.66 4.41 -1.65
N THR A 14 -8.61 4.56 -0.72
CA THR A 14 -8.70 3.72 0.47
C THR A 14 -8.64 2.27 0.05
N TRP A 15 -7.68 1.53 0.58
CA TRP A 15 -7.51 0.12 0.28
C TRP A 15 -8.62 -0.66 0.96
N THR A 16 -9.49 -1.27 0.17
CA THR A 16 -10.52 -2.14 0.74
C THR A 16 -9.87 -3.42 1.29
N PRO A 17 -10.48 -4.09 2.29
CA PRO A 17 -9.96 -5.36 2.80
C PRO A 17 -9.78 -6.42 1.70
N LYS A 18 -10.68 -6.43 0.70
CA LYS A 18 -10.59 -7.31 -0.46
C LYS A 18 -9.37 -7.00 -1.32
N GLN A 19 -9.11 -5.72 -1.62
CA GLN A 19 -7.93 -5.30 -2.37
C GLN A 19 -6.63 -5.60 -1.60
N ASN A 20 -6.60 -5.35 -0.29
CA ASN A 20 -5.44 -5.66 0.54
C ASN A 20 -5.13 -7.16 0.53
N LYS A 21 -6.14 -8.02 0.66
CA LYS A 21 -5.99 -9.47 0.56
C LYS A 21 -5.47 -9.93 -0.82
N LEU A 22 -5.92 -9.29 -1.90
CA LEU A 22 -5.39 -9.56 -3.24
C LEU A 22 -3.95 -9.09 -3.39
N PHE A 23 -3.60 -7.95 -2.79
CA PHE A 23 -2.24 -7.41 -2.79
C PHE A 23 -1.27 -8.32 -2.05
N GLU A 24 -1.61 -8.81 -0.86
CA GLU A 24 -0.78 -9.77 -0.12
C GLU A 24 -0.57 -11.07 -0.90
N LYS A 25 -1.63 -11.61 -1.52
CA LYS A 25 -1.52 -12.78 -2.40
C LYS A 25 -0.64 -12.52 -3.62
N ALA A 26 -0.74 -11.34 -4.21
CA ALA A 26 0.08 -10.94 -5.34
C ALA A 26 1.54 -10.75 -4.93
N LEU A 27 1.82 -10.19 -3.75
CA LEU A 27 3.18 -10.08 -3.20
C LEU A 27 3.83 -11.45 -3.02
N ALA A 28 3.06 -12.46 -2.57
CA ALA A 28 3.54 -13.83 -2.43
C ALA A 28 3.79 -14.54 -3.77
N LYS A 29 3.12 -14.09 -4.85
CA LYS A 29 3.28 -14.64 -6.20
C LYS A 29 4.38 -13.95 -7.00
N PHE A 30 4.53 -12.64 -6.81
CA PHE A 30 5.51 -11.82 -7.52
C PHE A 30 6.61 -11.41 -6.53
N ASP A 31 7.70 -12.17 -6.55
CA ASP A 31 8.88 -11.91 -5.73
C ASP A 31 9.66 -10.67 -6.19
N LYS A 32 10.71 -10.31 -5.42
CA LYS A 32 11.53 -9.12 -5.65
C LYS A 32 12.24 -9.12 -7.01
N ASP A 33 12.58 -10.29 -7.54
CA ASP A 33 13.25 -10.46 -8.83
C ASP A 33 12.29 -10.42 -10.03
N THR A 34 10.98 -10.30 -9.78
CA THR A 34 9.99 -10.23 -10.86
C THR A 34 10.13 -8.91 -11.63
N PRO A 35 10.41 -8.91 -12.94
CA PRO A 35 10.36 -7.70 -13.73
C PRO A 35 8.93 -7.13 -13.72
N ASP A 36 8.80 -5.81 -13.68
CA ASP A 36 7.49 -5.15 -13.63
C ASP A 36 6.59 -5.61 -12.48
N ARG A 37 7.18 -6.03 -11.37
CA ARG A 37 6.50 -6.52 -10.15
C ARG A 37 5.27 -5.68 -9.80
N TRP A 38 5.41 -4.36 -9.74
CA TRP A 38 4.35 -3.45 -9.34
C TRP A 38 3.20 -3.39 -10.36
N HIS A 39 3.51 -3.42 -11.65
CA HIS A 39 2.49 -3.49 -12.70
C HIS A 39 1.72 -4.81 -12.64
N ASN A 40 2.41 -5.93 -12.37
CA ASN A 40 1.79 -7.24 -12.24
C ASN A 40 0.88 -7.32 -11.00
N ILE A 41 1.31 -6.76 -9.87
CA ILE A 41 0.50 -6.67 -8.66
C ILE A 41 -0.71 -5.75 -8.88
N ALA A 42 -0.52 -4.59 -9.51
CA ALA A 42 -1.61 -3.67 -9.84
C ALA A 42 -2.70 -4.35 -10.70
N LYS A 43 -2.28 -5.12 -11.71
CA LYS A 43 -3.19 -5.95 -12.52
C LYS A 43 -3.92 -7.01 -11.70
N ALA A 44 -3.24 -7.66 -10.76
CA ALA A 44 -3.84 -8.70 -9.92
C ALA A 44 -4.83 -8.14 -8.88
N VAL A 45 -4.56 -6.96 -8.33
CA VAL A 45 -5.42 -6.27 -7.36
C VAL A 45 -6.66 -5.68 -8.05
N GLY A 46 -6.47 -5.08 -9.23
CA GLY A 46 -7.52 -4.40 -9.98
C GLY A 46 -7.90 -3.04 -9.38
N GLY A 47 -8.01 -2.02 -10.23
CA GLY A 47 -8.43 -0.68 -9.82
C GLY A 47 -7.41 0.08 -8.96
N LYS A 48 -6.13 -0.32 -9.00
CA LYS A 48 -4.98 0.40 -8.43
C LYS A 48 -3.89 0.54 -9.48
N SER A 49 -3.12 1.63 -9.43
CA SER A 49 -1.94 1.83 -10.27
C SER A 49 -0.69 1.19 -9.66
N ALA A 50 0.36 1.00 -10.46
CA ALA A 50 1.63 0.46 -9.98
C ALA A 50 2.26 1.37 -8.90
N GLU A 51 2.09 2.69 -9.03
CA GLU A 51 2.56 3.68 -8.06
C GLU A 51 1.78 3.59 -6.74
N GLU A 52 0.46 3.38 -6.80
CA GLU A 52 -0.36 3.18 -5.59
C GLU A 52 0.01 1.90 -4.85
N VAL A 53 0.27 0.82 -5.58
CA VAL A 53 0.75 -0.46 -5.05
C VAL A 53 2.12 -0.29 -4.39
N LYS A 54 3.06 0.41 -5.04
CA LYS A 54 4.40 0.65 -4.50
C LYS A 54 4.34 1.46 -3.20
N ARG A 55 3.55 2.54 -3.16
CA ARG A 55 3.34 3.35 -1.94
C ARG A 55 2.73 2.52 -0.81
N HIS A 56 1.79 1.65 -1.12
CA HIS A 56 1.16 0.76 -0.12
C HIS A 56 2.16 -0.26 0.44
N TYR A 57 3.04 -0.80 -0.41
CA TYR A 57 4.12 -1.66 0.01
C TYR A 57 5.13 -0.96 0.91
N GLU A 58 5.52 0.27 0.60
CA GLU A 58 6.45 1.06 1.42
C GLU A 58 5.90 1.27 2.84
N LYS A 59 4.61 1.60 2.96
CA LYS A 59 3.93 1.69 4.27
C LYS A 59 3.93 0.38 5.02
N LEU A 60 3.63 -0.74 4.35
CA LEU A 60 3.67 -2.06 4.97
C LEU A 60 5.07 -2.38 5.55
N ILE A 61 6.14 -2.01 4.83
CA ILE A 61 7.51 -2.20 5.29
C ILE A 61 7.82 -1.29 6.48
N GLU A 62 7.35 -0.05 6.48
CA GLU A 62 7.48 0.88 7.60
C GLU A 62 6.76 0.36 8.86
N ASP A 63 5.53 -0.15 8.71
CA ASP A 63 4.75 -0.74 9.79
C ASP A 63 5.47 -1.97 10.37
N VAL A 64 5.96 -2.89 9.51
CA VAL A 64 6.73 -4.07 9.95
C VAL A 64 8.00 -3.66 10.69
N LYS A 65 8.78 -2.71 10.15
CA LYS A 65 9.99 -2.20 10.81
C LYS A 65 9.66 -1.52 12.15
N SER A 66 8.53 -0.84 12.24
CA SER A 66 8.07 -0.18 13.48
C SER A 66 7.67 -1.20 14.55
N ILE A 67 7.12 -2.35 14.14
CA ILE A 67 6.84 -3.49 15.03
C ILE A 67 8.14 -4.14 15.49
N GLU A 68 9.06 -4.44 14.57
CA GLU A 68 10.33 -5.13 14.86
C GLU A 68 11.29 -4.30 15.72
N SER A 69 11.26 -2.98 15.56
CA SER A 69 12.05 -2.04 16.39
C SER A 69 11.51 -1.91 17.83
N GLY A 70 10.42 -2.60 18.19
CA GLY A 70 9.86 -2.57 19.55
C GLY A 70 9.19 -1.24 19.90
N THR A 71 8.88 -0.41 18.90
CA THR A 71 8.27 0.92 19.09
C THR A 71 6.75 0.85 19.32
N ILE A 72 6.15 -0.35 19.26
CA ILE A 72 4.76 -0.55 19.68
C ILE A 72 4.76 -0.88 21.18
N PRO A 73 4.40 0.07 22.06
CA PRO A 73 4.19 -0.26 23.46
C PRO A 73 3.08 -1.30 23.54
N PHE A 74 3.36 -2.43 24.19
CA PHE A 74 2.35 -3.44 24.49
C PHE A 74 1.12 -2.75 25.12
N PRO A 75 -0.09 -2.99 24.60
CA PRO A 75 -1.29 -2.46 25.25
C PRO A 75 -1.31 -3.01 26.68
N LYS A 76 -1.30 -2.11 27.67
CA LYS A 76 -1.56 -2.48 29.06
C LYS A 76 -3.04 -2.82 29.17
N TYR A 77 -3.38 -4.08 28.95
CA TYR A 77 -4.67 -4.62 29.37
C TYR A 77 -4.66 -4.65 30.90
N ARG A 78 -5.56 -3.90 31.52
CA ARG A 78 -5.74 -3.82 32.96
C ARG A 78 -6.99 -4.58 33.36
#